data_AF-A0A397B7N4-F1
#
_entry.id   AF-A0A397B7N4-F1
#
_cell.length_a   1.000
_cell.length_b   1.000
_cell.length_c   1.000
_cell.angle_alpha   90.00
_cell.angle_beta   90.00
_cell.angle_gamma   90.00
#
_symmetry.space_group_name_H-M   'P 1'
#
loop_
_entity.id
_entity.type
_entity.pdbx_description
1 polymer ?
#
loop_
_entity_poly.entity_id
_entity_poly.type
_entity_poly.pdbx_seq_one_letter_code
_entity_poly.pdbx_strand_id
1 'polypeptide(L)'
;HQNLRIGVGSKSVVMALAHSFADADADKPSLQPWVASVAAAYSQRPIFEDLVETLGHVLALPSLDAKAGYIRANAAPKPGTPVQTMLGYPVSTLHQITQRMRKYAGGVAACEYKYDGARLQIHVSKRTVSHMTPTNEGPDLAVFSRNCERIPADHKYFATIATHVVPYMNAHVESIIVEGEMVAVADDQTQQLLPFQTLQTNGHTAMCLFAFDCLYLNGTSLVHRPFQDRRAALHAAFTPPSTSTTSALPGQPPRSPRQQLPQRFQFVQGQDVSFSLHEDPDTDENEDPLSNSPAKLLQNVLQAAVDADCEGLMVKALDEPYKPGCRTHTWLKVKRDYLPATPSMASGMFLPDSLDLVPIAAFRGKGRRAHVFGSFLLACYDPTTQLFHTVGKVGSGFTDVDLAAISKRLEDTVVAVKPLEYDASEVKSIQPDVWFEPTEVWEIRAAQLTKSVKYTAGSTYLDAPSPPPPSTTSNTSSSITSRTDAHKSCGLGLRFPRFLAVRRDKAVVQATSDDQLASLYLDSQTNNLSTTIINDDDQRH
;
A
#
# COMPACT_ATOMS: atom_id res chain seq x y z
N HIS A 1 11.53 21.07 -10.78
CA HIS A 1 10.57 20.10 -11.36
C HIS A 1 9.10 20.30 -10.97
N GLN A 2 8.75 21.09 -9.95
CA GLN A 2 7.39 21.08 -9.39
C GLN A 2 6.44 22.02 -10.14
N ASN A 3 5.54 21.43 -10.94
CA ASN A 3 4.37 22.05 -11.59
C ASN A 3 4.61 22.83 -12.92
N LEU A 4 5.20 22.18 -13.93
CA LEU A 4 5.25 22.73 -15.29
C LEU A 4 3.86 22.98 -15.91
N ARG A 5 2.81 22.26 -15.46
CA ARG A 5 1.40 22.45 -15.87
C ARG A 5 1.11 22.37 -17.38
N ILE A 6 2.03 21.81 -18.17
CA ILE A 6 1.90 21.66 -19.63
C ILE A 6 0.92 20.56 -20.08
N GLY A 7 0.30 19.82 -19.16
CA GLY A 7 -0.62 18.72 -19.50
C GLY A 7 0.05 17.47 -20.10
N VAL A 8 1.38 17.46 -20.20
CA VAL A 8 2.21 16.37 -20.73
C VAL A 8 2.93 15.68 -19.57
N GLY A 9 2.86 14.35 -19.53
CA GLY A 9 3.63 13.52 -18.59
C GLY A 9 4.58 12.57 -19.32
N SER A 10 5.32 11.73 -18.59
CA SER A 10 6.32 10.82 -19.19
C SER A 10 5.74 9.93 -20.30
N LYS A 11 4.50 9.44 -20.15
CA LYS A 11 3.82 8.66 -21.20
C LYS A 11 3.66 9.46 -22.48
N SER A 12 3.26 10.72 -22.40
CA SER A 12 3.11 11.59 -23.57
C SER A 12 4.45 11.82 -24.27
N VAL A 13 5.54 11.98 -23.51
CA VAL A 13 6.91 12.12 -24.05
C VAL A 13 7.35 10.83 -24.77
N VAL A 14 7.13 9.67 -24.17
CA VAL A 14 7.47 8.37 -24.78
C VAL A 14 6.69 8.15 -26.08
N MET A 15 5.40 8.50 -26.10
CA MET A 15 4.60 8.44 -27.33
C MET A 15 5.14 9.39 -28.39
N ALA A 16 5.45 10.64 -28.04
CA ALA A 16 6.02 11.62 -28.96
C ALA A 16 7.36 11.15 -29.54
N LEU A 17 8.23 10.56 -28.73
CA LEU A 17 9.47 9.93 -29.18
C LEU A 17 9.19 8.76 -30.12
N ALA A 18 8.26 7.86 -29.79
CA ALA A 18 7.90 6.77 -30.70
C ALA A 18 7.46 7.31 -32.07
N HIS A 19 6.63 8.36 -32.09
CA HIS A 19 6.19 9.00 -33.33
C HIS A 19 7.33 9.69 -34.10
N SER A 20 8.29 10.32 -33.42
CA SER A 20 9.40 11.02 -34.10
C SER A 20 10.42 10.07 -34.76
N PHE A 21 10.44 8.80 -34.36
CA PHE A 21 11.30 7.76 -34.94
C PHE A 21 10.56 6.83 -35.92
N ALA A 22 9.27 7.09 -36.15
CA ALA A 22 8.47 6.44 -37.18
C ALA A 22 8.59 7.17 -38.52
N ASP A 23 8.30 6.47 -39.62
CA ASP A 23 8.28 7.07 -40.95
C ASP A 23 7.06 8.00 -41.07
N ALA A 24 7.20 9.15 -41.73
CA ALA A 24 6.18 10.20 -41.77
C ALA A 24 4.83 9.72 -42.34
N ASP A 25 4.88 8.75 -43.26
CA ASP A 25 3.71 8.21 -43.96
C ASP A 25 3.21 6.87 -43.36
N ALA A 26 3.71 6.46 -42.20
CA ALA A 26 3.33 5.19 -41.58
C ALA A 26 1.83 5.14 -41.23
N ASP A 27 1.16 4.08 -41.67
CA ASP A 27 -0.25 3.87 -41.37
C ASP A 27 -0.47 3.45 -39.90
N LYS A 28 -1.70 3.68 -39.40
CA LYS A 28 -2.05 3.36 -37.99
C LYS A 28 -1.78 1.90 -37.62
N PRO A 29 -2.15 0.89 -38.44
CA PRO A 29 -1.86 -0.51 -38.15
C PRO A 29 -0.37 -0.81 -37.92
N SER A 30 0.52 -0.29 -38.77
CA SER A 30 1.97 -0.53 -38.66
C SER A 30 2.61 0.24 -37.50
N LEU A 31 2.02 1.38 -37.13
CA LEU A 31 2.49 2.22 -36.04
C LEU A 31 2.20 1.64 -34.64
N GLN A 32 1.10 0.90 -34.47
CA GLN A 32 0.69 0.35 -33.18
C GLN A 32 1.75 -0.59 -32.55
N PRO A 33 2.26 -1.63 -33.26
CA PRO A 33 3.31 -2.50 -32.71
C PRO A 33 4.60 -1.76 -32.39
N TRP A 34 4.98 -0.78 -33.22
CA TRP A 34 6.15 0.06 -33.01
C TRP A 34 6.01 0.88 -31.71
N VAL A 35 4.94 1.66 -31.60
CA VAL A 35 4.66 2.48 -30.41
C VAL A 35 4.58 1.63 -29.15
N ALA A 36 3.94 0.46 -29.22
CA ALA A 36 3.89 -0.48 -28.11
C ALA A 36 5.29 -0.97 -27.70
N SER A 37 6.19 -1.22 -28.66
CA SER A 37 7.57 -1.64 -28.37
C SER A 37 8.38 -0.54 -27.67
N VAL A 38 8.25 0.72 -28.11
CA VAL A 38 8.92 1.87 -27.48
C VAL A 38 8.37 2.12 -26.07
N ALA A 39 7.05 2.01 -25.90
CA ALA A 39 6.43 2.11 -24.58
C ALA A 39 6.89 0.98 -23.64
N ALA A 40 7.02 -0.25 -24.16
CA ALA A 40 7.54 -1.39 -23.40
C ALA A 40 9.03 -1.25 -23.06
N ALA A 41 9.84 -0.66 -23.93
CA ALA A 41 11.24 -0.37 -23.65
C ALA A 41 11.37 0.58 -22.46
N TYR A 42 10.66 1.71 -22.51
CA TYR A 42 10.68 2.69 -21.42
C TYR A 42 10.10 2.12 -20.12
N SER A 43 9.06 1.29 -20.18
CA SER A 43 8.50 0.72 -18.94
C SER A 43 9.43 -0.32 -18.29
N GLN A 44 10.28 -0.97 -19.09
CA GLN A 44 11.32 -1.88 -18.60
C GLN A 44 12.59 -1.17 -18.13
N ARG A 45 12.90 0.00 -18.71
CA ARG A 45 14.01 0.87 -18.33
C ARG A 45 13.57 2.35 -18.42
N PRO A 46 12.98 2.93 -17.35
CA PRO A 46 12.34 4.24 -17.36
C PRO A 46 13.36 5.39 -17.25
N ILE A 47 14.42 5.32 -18.04
CA ILE A 47 15.48 6.31 -18.17
C ILE A 47 15.41 6.84 -19.61
N PHE A 48 15.24 8.15 -19.79
CA PHE A 48 15.06 8.71 -21.13
C PHE A 48 16.34 8.64 -21.96
N GLU A 49 17.49 8.78 -21.32
CA GLU A 49 18.81 8.65 -21.93
C GLU A 49 18.99 7.25 -22.53
N ASP A 50 18.64 6.19 -21.78
CA ASP A 50 18.65 4.81 -22.25
C ASP A 50 17.68 4.58 -23.42
N LEU A 51 16.48 5.15 -23.33
CA LEU A 51 15.49 5.05 -24.41
C LEU A 51 16.01 5.71 -25.70
N VAL A 52 16.57 6.92 -25.61
CA VAL A 52 17.10 7.66 -26.76
C VAL A 52 18.29 6.93 -27.39
N GLU A 53 19.20 6.39 -26.57
CA GLU A 53 20.31 5.56 -27.05
C GLU A 53 19.80 4.33 -27.80
N THR A 54 18.84 3.60 -27.21
CA THR A 54 18.23 2.42 -27.83
C THR A 54 17.52 2.76 -29.15
N LEU A 55 16.82 3.90 -29.21
CA LEU A 55 16.15 4.39 -30.43
C LEU A 55 17.16 4.81 -31.52
N GLY A 56 18.35 5.30 -31.13
CA GLY A 56 19.41 5.64 -32.08
C GLY A 56 19.86 4.45 -32.93
N HIS A 57 19.91 3.25 -32.33
CA HIS A 57 20.30 2.03 -33.03
C HIS A 57 19.29 1.54 -34.07
N VAL A 58 18.03 1.98 -33.99
CA VAL A 58 16.99 1.52 -34.93
C VAL A 58 16.83 2.42 -36.15
N LEU A 59 17.53 3.56 -36.21
CA LEU A 59 17.41 4.53 -37.31
C LEU A 59 17.75 3.93 -38.68
N ALA A 60 18.72 3.03 -38.73
CA ALA A 60 19.16 2.38 -39.96
C ALA A 60 18.32 1.15 -40.36
N LEU A 61 17.34 0.74 -39.53
CA LEU A 61 16.54 -0.45 -39.79
C LEU A 61 15.42 -0.18 -40.82
N PRO A 62 15.16 -1.13 -41.73
CA PRO A 62 14.40 -0.87 -42.95
C PRO A 62 12.89 -0.76 -42.77
N SER A 63 12.33 -1.14 -41.62
CA SER A 63 10.88 -1.13 -41.38
C SER A 63 10.55 -0.96 -39.89
N LEU A 64 9.35 -0.47 -39.60
CA LEU A 64 8.83 -0.38 -38.22
C LEU A 64 8.82 -1.73 -37.50
N ASP A 65 8.57 -2.84 -38.22
CA ASP A 65 8.61 -4.17 -37.62
C ASP A 65 10.04 -4.59 -37.23
N ALA A 66 11.02 -4.33 -38.11
CA ALA A 66 12.43 -4.57 -37.81
C ALA A 66 12.89 -3.70 -36.62
N LYS A 67 12.50 -2.43 -36.59
CA LYS A 67 12.74 -1.52 -35.47
C LYS A 67 12.13 -2.07 -34.18
N ALA A 68 10.85 -2.46 -34.19
CA ALA A 68 10.17 -3.01 -33.04
C ALA A 68 10.80 -4.34 -32.56
N GLY A 69 11.23 -5.20 -33.48
CA GLY A 69 11.96 -6.43 -33.20
C GLY A 69 13.27 -6.17 -32.48
N TYR A 70 14.06 -5.19 -32.95
CA TYR A 70 15.29 -4.77 -32.28
C TYR A 70 15.02 -4.25 -30.87
N ILE A 71 14.02 -3.38 -30.70
CA ILE A 71 13.64 -2.87 -29.37
C ILE A 71 13.28 -4.02 -28.42
N ARG A 72 12.43 -4.96 -28.85
CA ARG A 72 12.05 -6.13 -28.04
C ARG A 72 13.26 -6.98 -27.61
N ALA A 73 14.26 -7.11 -28.46
CA ALA A 73 15.46 -7.89 -28.17
C ALA A 73 16.46 -7.17 -27.26
N ASN A 74 16.52 -5.83 -27.30
CA ASN A 74 17.60 -5.06 -26.66
C ASN A 74 17.14 -4.16 -25.50
N ALA A 75 15.83 -3.99 -25.28
CA ALA A 75 15.25 -3.16 -24.23
C ALA A 75 14.74 -3.95 -23.01
N ALA A 76 15.32 -5.12 -22.75
CA ALA A 76 14.99 -5.94 -21.59
C ALA A 76 15.48 -5.29 -20.27
N PRO A 77 14.92 -5.69 -19.10
CA PRO A 77 15.38 -5.23 -17.79
C PRO A 77 16.86 -5.52 -17.57
N LYS A 78 17.53 -4.62 -16.85
CA LYS A 78 18.95 -4.74 -16.50
C LYS A 78 19.14 -4.41 -15.01
N PRO A 79 19.85 -5.24 -14.23
CA PRO A 79 20.23 -4.89 -12.86
C PRO A 79 20.85 -3.48 -12.77
N GLY A 80 20.47 -2.71 -11.74
CA GLY A 80 20.88 -1.31 -11.59
C GLY A 80 20.00 -0.28 -12.31
N THR A 81 19.11 -0.69 -13.22
CA THR A 81 18.08 0.18 -13.82
C THR A 81 16.69 -0.30 -13.37
N PRO A 82 15.85 0.54 -12.74
CA PRO A 82 14.56 0.09 -12.24
C PRO A 82 13.62 -0.33 -13.38
N VAL A 83 12.65 -1.19 -13.09
CA VAL A 83 11.52 -1.55 -13.94
C VAL A 83 10.27 -0.89 -13.38
N GLN A 84 9.42 -0.30 -14.20
CA GLN A 84 8.17 0.29 -13.72
C GLN A 84 7.26 -0.77 -13.08
N THR A 85 6.81 -0.52 -11.85
CA THR A 85 6.00 -1.48 -11.11
C THR A 85 4.65 -1.77 -11.80
N MET A 86 4.27 -3.04 -11.91
CA MET A 86 2.93 -3.47 -12.32
C MET A 86 1.91 -3.19 -11.21
N LEU A 87 0.71 -2.75 -11.60
CA LEU A 87 -0.34 -2.30 -10.70
C LEU A 87 -1.57 -3.22 -10.75
N GLY A 88 -2.15 -3.51 -9.59
CA GLY A 88 -3.40 -4.27 -9.50
C GLY A 88 -4.66 -3.43 -9.70
N TYR A 89 -5.67 -3.99 -10.38
CA TYR A 89 -7.00 -3.41 -10.51
C TYR A 89 -7.82 -3.61 -9.21
N PRO A 90 -8.45 -2.56 -8.66
CA PRO A 90 -9.31 -2.70 -7.49
C PRO A 90 -10.58 -3.48 -7.81
N VAL A 91 -10.94 -4.45 -6.96
CA VAL A 91 -12.17 -5.24 -7.13
C VAL A 91 -12.96 -5.24 -5.85
N SER A 92 -14.27 -5.02 -5.97
CA SER A 92 -15.14 -4.75 -4.82
C SER A 92 -16.04 -5.89 -4.39
N THR A 93 -16.03 -7.03 -5.09
CA THR A 93 -16.82 -8.21 -4.73
C THR A 93 -16.08 -9.49 -5.11
N LEU A 94 -16.28 -10.56 -4.33
CA LEU A 94 -15.72 -11.88 -4.64
C LEU A 94 -16.19 -12.40 -6.01
N HIS A 95 -17.46 -12.17 -6.35
CA HIS A 95 -18.04 -12.55 -7.64
C HIS A 95 -17.25 -11.98 -8.83
N GLN A 96 -16.84 -10.72 -8.74
CA GLN A 96 -16.04 -10.09 -9.79
C GLN A 96 -14.63 -10.69 -9.93
N ILE A 97 -14.07 -11.25 -8.86
CA ILE A 97 -12.78 -11.95 -8.91
C ILE A 97 -12.95 -13.24 -9.69
N THR A 98 -13.93 -14.07 -9.30
CA THR A 98 -14.27 -15.32 -9.98
C THR A 98 -14.56 -15.11 -11.47
N GLN A 99 -15.39 -14.12 -11.81
CA GLN A 99 -15.72 -13.82 -13.21
C GLN A 99 -14.50 -13.39 -14.04
N ARG A 100 -13.53 -12.70 -13.43
CA ARG A 100 -12.31 -12.28 -14.11
C ARG A 100 -11.31 -13.41 -14.24
N MET A 101 -11.05 -14.15 -13.16
CA MET A 101 -10.05 -15.21 -13.15
C MET A 101 -10.42 -16.38 -14.07
N ARG A 102 -11.72 -16.65 -14.27
CA ARG A 102 -12.22 -17.60 -15.27
C ARG A 102 -11.85 -17.28 -16.72
N LYS A 103 -11.46 -16.04 -17.04
CA LYS A 103 -11.11 -15.64 -18.42
C LYS A 103 -9.67 -15.97 -18.80
N TYR A 104 -8.83 -16.32 -17.83
CA TYR A 104 -7.42 -16.64 -18.04
C TYR A 104 -7.23 -18.14 -18.13
N ALA A 105 -6.22 -18.59 -18.87
CA ALA A 105 -6.04 -20.01 -19.15
C ALA A 105 -5.72 -20.77 -17.86
N GLY A 106 -6.38 -21.92 -17.68
CA GLY A 106 -6.29 -22.72 -16.45
C GLY A 106 -7.20 -22.24 -15.31
N GLY A 107 -7.68 -20.99 -15.34
CA GLY A 107 -8.59 -20.47 -14.32
C GLY A 107 -8.01 -20.50 -12.90
N VAL A 108 -6.69 -20.59 -12.73
CA VAL A 108 -6.02 -20.62 -11.42
C VAL A 108 -5.35 -19.27 -11.16
N ALA A 109 -5.48 -18.76 -9.93
CA ALA A 109 -4.79 -17.55 -9.50
C ALA A 109 -4.12 -17.73 -8.15
N ALA A 110 -2.92 -17.16 -8.00
CA ALA A 110 -2.29 -17.00 -6.70
C ALA A 110 -3.04 -15.92 -5.91
N CYS A 111 -3.55 -16.29 -4.74
CA CYS A 111 -4.16 -15.37 -3.78
C CYS A 111 -3.16 -15.12 -2.65
N GLU A 112 -2.38 -14.04 -2.79
CA GLU A 112 -1.29 -13.67 -1.89
C GLU A 112 -1.71 -12.58 -0.92
N TYR A 113 -1.14 -12.58 0.27
CA TYR A 113 -1.41 -11.58 1.28
C TYR A 113 -0.96 -10.20 0.79
N LYS A 114 -1.84 -9.21 0.97
CA LYS A 114 -1.55 -7.83 0.61
C LYS A 114 -1.04 -7.07 1.83
N TYR A 115 0.27 -7.13 2.04
CA TYR A 115 0.97 -6.40 3.10
C TYR A 115 0.81 -4.86 2.99
N ASP A 116 0.74 -4.14 4.13
CA ASP A 116 0.73 -2.66 4.24
C ASP A 116 2.15 -2.13 4.50
N GLY A 117 2.94 -1.98 3.43
CA GLY A 117 4.36 -1.63 3.55
C GLY A 117 4.86 -0.65 2.51
N ALA A 118 6.17 -0.66 2.31
CA ALA A 118 6.85 0.03 1.24
C ALA A 118 7.28 -0.99 0.17
N ARG A 119 6.67 -0.94 -1.01
CA ARG A 119 7.13 -1.72 -2.17
C ARG A 119 8.54 -1.31 -2.58
N LEU A 120 9.44 -2.30 -2.61
CA LEU A 120 10.83 -2.17 -3.02
C LEU A 120 11.12 -3.09 -4.21
N GLN A 121 11.98 -2.61 -5.09
CA GLN A 121 12.57 -3.39 -6.17
C GLN A 121 14.08 -3.50 -5.91
N ILE A 122 14.58 -4.73 -5.82
CA ILE A 122 15.94 -5.05 -5.36
C ILE A 122 16.70 -5.65 -6.53
N HIS A 123 17.82 -5.02 -6.87
CA HIS A 123 18.69 -5.42 -7.96
C HIS A 123 20.01 -5.86 -7.38
N VAL A 124 20.43 -7.08 -7.68
CA VAL A 124 21.76 -7.58 -7.33
C VAL A 124 22.50 -7.95 -8.60
N SER A 125 23.76 -7.59 -8.68
CA SER A 125 24.69 -8.00 -9.74
C SER A 125 26.00 -8.41 -9.06
N LYS A 126 26.40 -9.68 -9.16
CA LYS A 126 27.66 -10.16 -8.59
C LYS A 126 28.83 -9.65 -9.43
N ARG A 127 29.54 -8.62 -8.96
CA ARG A 127 30.99 -8.59 -9.08
C ARG A 127 31.61 -9.02 -7.75
N THR A 128 32.80 -9.59 -7.82
CA THR A 128 33.53 -10.25 -6.74
C THR A 128 33.45 -9.50 -5.41
N VAL A 129 33.28 -10.24 -4.31
CA VAL A 129 33.06 -9.83 -2.90
C VAL A 129 34.10 -8.82 -2.34
N SER A 130 35.13 -8.45 -3.10
CA SER A 130 36.21 -7.57 -2.62
C SER A 130 35.91 -6.08 -2.68
N HIS A 131 34.97 -5.57 -3.49
CA HIS A 131 34.74 -4.12 -3.57
C HIS A 131 33.30 -3.74 -3.93
N MET A 132 32.45 -3.55 -2.91
CA MET A 132 31.23 -2.75 -3.02
C MET A 132 31.61 -1.28 -3.27
N THR A 133 31.97 -0.95 -4.51
CA THR A 133 32.27 0.42 -4.95
C THR A 133 31.49 0.75 -6.22
N PRO A 134 31.10 2.01 -6.45
CA PRO A 134 30.48 2.41 -7.71
C PRO A 134 31.49 2.25 -8.85
N THR A 135 31.21 1.36 -9.80
CA THR A 135 31.96 1.30 -11.07
C THR A 135 31.21 2.06 -12.16
N ASN A 136 31.84 2.23 -13.33
CA ASN A 136 31.18 2.76 -14.53
C ASN A 136 29.94 1.96 -14.99
N GLU A 137 29.69 0.76 -14.43
CA GLU A 137 28.55 -0.11 -14.75
C GLU A 137 27.49 -0.20 -13.62
N GLY A 138 27.65 0.56 -12.53
CA GLY A 138 26.69 0.63 -11.41
C GLY A 138 27.10 -0.16 -10.15
N PRO A 139 26.25 -0.13 -9.09
CA PRO A 139 26.50 -0.83 -7.82
C PRO A 139 26.08 -2.31 -7.84
N ASP A 140 26.74 -3.16 -7.04
CA ASP A 140 26.38 -4.58 -6.88
C ASP A 140 24.99 -4.79 -6.24
N LEU A 141 24.53 -3.82 -5.46
CA LEU A 141 23.19 -3.75 -4.88
C LEU A 141 22.57 -2.38 -5.17
N ALA A 142 21.38 -2.39 -5.78
CA ALA A 142 20.53 -1.20 -5.89
C ALA A 142 19.13 -1.53 -5.40
N VAL A 143 18.55 -0.61 -4.63
CA VAL A 143 17.17 -0.72 -4.15
C VAL A 143 16.41 0.48 -4.68
N PHE A 144 15.23 0.25 -5.24
CA PHE A 144 14.36 1.29 -5.77
C PHE A 144 13.00 1.26 -5.07
N SER A 145 12.43 2.45 -4.86
CA SER A 145 11.05 2.60 -4.41
C SER A 145 10.07 2.23 -5.53
N ARG A 146 8.79 2.12 -5.16
CA ARG A 146 7.67 2.00 -6.09
C ARG A 146 7.70 2.98 -7.28
N ASN A 147 8.20 4.20 -7.08
CA ASN A 147 8.23 5.24 -8.11
C ASN A 147 9.53 5.25 -8.92
N CYS A 148 10.30 4.15 -8.89
CA CYS A 148 11.60 4.03 -9.53
C CYS A 148 12.66 4.99 -8.96
N GLU A 149 12.45 5.54 -7.76
CA GLU A 149 13.43 6.37 -7.08
C GLU A 149 14.46 5.50 -6.38
N ARG A 150 15.75 5.77 -6.59
CA ARG A 150 16.81 5.00 -5.95
C ARG A 150 16.85 5.30 -4.45
N ILE A 151 16.86 4.25 -3.65
CA ILE A 151 17.04 4.32 -2.20
C ILE A 151 18.55 4.46 -1.91
N PRO A 152 18.97 5.51 -1.17
CA PRO A 152 20.37 5.71 -0.78
C PRO A 152 20.93 4.59 0.09
N ALA A 153 22.25 4.40 0.08
CA ALA A 153 22.92 3.31 0.80
C ALA A 153 22.87 3.46 2.34
N ASP A 154 22.78 4.70 2.83
CA ASP A 154 22.60 5.07 4.24
C ASP A 154 21.12 4.98 4.71
N HIS A 155 20.19 4.69 3.80
CA HIS A 155 18.79 4.54 4.15
C HIS A 155 18.51 3.20 4.83
N LYS A 156 17.65 3.20 5.86
CA LYS A 156 17.31 2.00 6.67
C LYS A 156 16.86 0.79 5.84
N TYR A 157 16.09 1.01 4.77
CA TYR A 157 15.68 -0.07 3.86
C TYR A 157 16.88 -0.72 3.17
N PHE A 158 17.83 0.08 2.67
CA PHE A 158 19.02 -0.46 2.01
C PHE A 158 19.83 -1.32 2.97
N ALA A 159 20.07 -0.81 4.19
CA ALA A 159 20.77 -1.54 5.24
C ALA A 159 20.07 -2.88 5.56
N THR A 160 18.74 -2.88 5.72
CA THR A 160 17.97 -4.11 5.97
C THR A 160 18.11 -5.12 4.82
N ILE A 161 18.03 -4.68 3.57
CA ILE A 161 18.20 -5.57 2.41
C ILE A 161 19.62 -6.16 2.38
N ALA A 162 20.64 -5.32 2.53
CA ALA A 162 22.03 -5.74 2.48
C ALA A 162 22.37 -6.76 3.60
N THR A 163 21.86 -6.54 4.81
CA THR A 163 22.17 -7.38 5.98
C THR A 163 21.28 -8.61 6.09
N HIS A 164 20.01 -8.54 5.70
CA HIS A 164 19.03 -9.58 6.03
C HIS A 164 18.38 -10.26 4.82
N VAL A 165 18.59 -9.78 3.60
CA VAL A 165 18.01 -10.40 2.39
C VAL A 165 19.09 -10.99 1.51
N VAL A 166 20.10 -10.21 1.15
CA VAL A 166 21.20 -10.65 0.27
C VAL A 166 21.91 -11.92 0.77
N PRO A 167 22.16 -12.13 2.08
CA PRO A 167 22.82 -13.35 2.56
C PRO A 167 22.04 -14.65 2.33
N TYR A 168 20.73 -14.60 2.11
CA TYR A 168 19.88 -15.77 1.81
C TYR A 168 19.78 -16.09 0.32
N MET A 169 20.41 -15.26 -0.52
CA MET A 169 20.50 -15.51 -1.95
C MET A 169 21.40 -16.70 -2.24
N ASN A 170 20.93 -17.62 -3.08
CA ASN A 170 21.64 -18.85 -3.37
C ASN A 170 22.92 -18.59 -4.19
N ALA A 171 23.91 -19.47 -4.02
CA ALA A 171 25.24 -19.30 -4.63
C ALA A 171 25.21 -19.21 -6.17
N HIS A 172 24.25 -19.86 -6.82
CA HIS A 172 24.09 -19.86 -8.28
C HIS A 172 23.50 -18.56 -8.85
N VAL A 173 22.99 -17.65 -8.02
CA VAL A 173 22.41 -16.39 -8.48
C VAL A 173 23.51 -15.39 -8.73
N GLU A 174 23.79 -15.07 -9.99
CA GLU A 174 24.79 -14.08 -10.40
C GLU A 174 24.20 -12.69 -10.53
N SER A 175 22.97 -12.59 -11.01
CA SER A 175 22.27 -11.31 -11.13
C SER A 175 20.77 -11.51 -11.05
N ILE A 176 20.06 -10.58 -10.40
CA ILE A 176 18.62 -10.72 -10.17
C ILE A 176 17.93 -9.36 -10.03
N ILE A 177 16.65 -9.30 -10.42
CA ILE A 177 15.73 -8.22 -10.08
C ILE A 177 14.50 -8.83 -9.42
N VAL A 178 14.28 -8.53 -8.13
CA VAL A 178 13.11 -9.01 -7.38
C VAL A 178 12.29 -7.87 -6.83
N GLU A 179 11.00 -8.14 -6.63
CA GLU A 179 10.09 -7.22 -5.94
C GLU A 179 9.62 -7.81 -4.62
N GLY A 180 9.49 -6.94 -3.62
CA GLY A 180 8.94 -7.28 -2.31
C GLY A 180 8.33 -6.09 -1.61
N GLU A 181 7.58 -6.37 -0.55
CA GLU A 181 7.01 -5.37 0.35
C GLU A 181 7.83 -5.33 1.64
N MET A 182 8.41 -4.18 1.95
CA MET A 182 9.09 -3.95 3.23
C MET A 182 8.04 -3.54 4.26
N VAL A 183 7.91 -4.31 5.35
CA VAL A 183 6.87 -4.12 6.37
C VAL A 183 7.54 -3.92 7.73
N ALA A 184 6.98 -3.03 8.55
CA ALA A 184 7.42 -2.87 9.93
C ALA A 184 6.93 -4.06 10.75
N VAL A 185 7.76 -4.57 11.65
CA VAL A 185 7.39 -5.66 12.57
C VAL A 185 7.73 -5.26 14.00
N ALA A 186 6.98 -5.81 14.96
CA ALA A 186 7.18 -5.52 16.39
C ALA A 186 8.58 -5.91 16.84
N ASP A 187 9.00 -7.13 16.54
CA ASP A 187 10.31 -7.66 16.90
C ASP A 187 10.66 -8.91 16.06
N ASP A 188 11.87 -9.43 16.25
CA ASP A 188 12.41 -10.58 15.50
C ASP A 188 11.82 -11.94 15.93
N GLN A 189 11.08 -12.00 17.05
CA GLN A 189 10.48 -13.22 17.60
C GLN A 189 9.02 -13.37 17.21
N THR A 190 8.20 -12.34 17.46
CA THR A 190 6.76 -12.34 17.20
C THR A 190 6.46 -12.06 15.73
N GLN A 191 7.31 -11.28 15.05
CA GLN A 191 7.11 -10.81 13.67
C GLN A 191 5.72 -10.19 13.42
N GLN A 192 5.04 -9.71 14.47
CA GLN A 192 3.72 -9.09 14.34
C GLN A 192 3.82 -7.87 13.43
N LEU A 193 2.98 -7.81 12.41
CA LEU A 193 3.01 -6.73 11.43
C LEU A 193 2.54 -5.43 12.08
N LEU A 194 3.25 -4.34 11.77
CA LEU A 194 2.92 -3.00 12.25
C LEU A 194 2.41 -2.14 11.09
N PRO A 195 1.56 -1.13 11.35
CA PRO A 195 1.05 -0.23 10.33
C PRO A 195 2.15 0.46 9.53
N PHE A 196 1.90 0.73 8.24
CA PHE A 196 2.84 1.43 7.35
C PHE A 196 3.42 2.73 7.94
N GLN A 197 2.66 3.46 8.75
CA GLN A 197 3.11 4.70 9.38
C GLN A 197 4.36 4.51 10.25
N THR A 198 4.52 3.33 10.85
CA THR A 198 5.71 2.97 11.65
C THR A 198 6.97 3.05 10.81
N LEU A 199 6.89 2.64 9.52
CA LEU A 199 8.01 2.77 8.57
C LEU A 199 8.38 4.21 8.25
N GLN A 200 7.50 5.18 8.47
CA GLN A 200 7.77 6.60 8.21
C GLN A 200 8.47 7.31 9.38
N THR A 201 8.57 6.65 10.53
CA THR A 201 9.27 7.20 11.69
C THR A 201 10.79 7.03 11.56
N ASN A 202 11.56 7.91 12.21
CA ASN A 202 13.02 7.84 12.26
C ASN A 202 13.54 6.91 13.37
N GLY A 203 12.65 6.18 14.06
CA GLY A 203 13.01 5.25 15.11
C GLY A 203 13.65 3.97 14.58
N HIS A 204 14.28 3.21 15.49
CA HIS A 204 14.71 1.84 15.23
C HIS A 204 13.49 0.93 15.19
N THR A 205 12.89 0.79 14.02
CA THR A 205 11.80 -0.15 13.75
C THR A 205 12.38 -1.40 13.08
N ALA A 206 12.10 -2.59 13.63
CA ALA A 206 12.42 -3.84 12.95
C ALA A 206 11.59 -3.95 11.68
N MET A 207 12.17 -4.51 10.60
CA MET A 207 11.49 -4.59 9.31
C MET A 207 11.76 -5.94 8.67
N CYS A 208 10.75 -6.47 7.97
CA CYS A 208 10.82 -7.71 7.21
C CYS A 208 10.45 -7.44 5.75
N LEU A 209 11.20 -8.02 4.82
CA LEU A 209 10.85 -8.01 3.41
C LEU A 209 10.04 -9.26 3.05
N PHE A 210 8.85 -9.07 2.49
CA PHE A 210 8.03 -10.12 1.90
C PHE A 210 8.14 -10.08 0.37
N ALA A 211 8.94 -10.97 -0.22
CA ALA A 211 9.17 -11.01 -1.67
C ALA A 211 8.04 -11.73 -2.42
N PHE A 212 7.67 -11.22 -3.60
CA PHE A 212 6.48 -11.67 -4.34
C PHE A 212 6.62 -11.78 -5.86
N ASP A 213 7.72 -11.33 -6.47
CA ASP A 213 7.96 -11.53 -7.92
C ASP A 213 9.47 -11.47 -8.26
N CYS A 214 9.85 -12.09 -9.38
CA CYS A 214 11.20 -12.05 -9.94
C CYS A 214 11.12 -11.67 -11.42
N LEU A 215 11.75 -10.55 -11.79
CA LEU A 215 11.63 -9.96 -13.12
C LEU A 215 12.82 -10.30 -14.04
N TYR A 216 13.94 -10.72 -13.45
CA TYR A 216 15.17 -11.01 -14.15
C TYR A 216 16.03 -11.93 -13.29
N LEU A 217 16.67 -12.94 -13.91
CA LEU A 217 17.59 -13.85 -13.24
C LEU A 217 18.70 -14.28 -14.20
N ASN A 218 19.96 -14.14 -13.78
CA ASN A 218 21.17 -14.64 -14.46
C ASN A 218 21.18 -14.39 -15.98
N GLY A 219 21.14 -13.13 -16.40
CA GLY A 219 21.15 -12.77 -17.82
C GLY A 219 19.79 -12.84 -18.51
N THR A 220 18.78 -13.43 -17.88
CA THR A 220 17.48 -13.72 -18.51
C THR A 220 16.38 -12.83 -17.96
N SER A 221 15.73 -12.08 -18.87
CA SER A 221 14.49 -11.37 -18.54
C SER A 221 13.33 -12.36 -18.35
N LEU A 222 12.59 -12.18 -17.26
CA LEU A 222 11.41 -12.98 -16.93
C LEU A 222 10.11 -12.20 -17.11
N VAL A 223 10.15 -10.91 -17.50
CA VAL A 223 8.95 -10.05 -17.64
C VAL A 223 7.90 -10.66 -18.58
N HIS A 224 8.32 -11.33 -19.65
CA HIS A 224 7.42 -11.98 -20.61
C HIS A 224 7.02 -13.42 -20.21
N ARG A 225 7.57 -13.95 -19.13
CA ARG A 225 7.22 -15.29 -18.62
C ARG A 225 5.94 -15.24 -17.77
N PRO A 226 5.12 -16.29 -17.79
CA PRO A 226 4.00 -16.49 -16.86
C PRO A 226 4.38 -16.24 -15.40
N PHE A 227 3.45 -15.75 -14.59
CA PHE A 227 3.71 -15.44 -13.18
C PHE A 227 4.20 -16.66 -12.38
N GLN A 228 3.67 -17.85 -12.66
CA GLN A 228 4.14 -19.09 -12.02
C GLN A 228 5.64 -19.35 -12.24
N ASP A 229 6.17 -19.07 -13.43
CA ASP A 229 7.58 -19.26 -13.76
C ASP A 229 8.44 -18.23 -13.02
N ARG A 230 7.96 -16.99 -12.95
CA ARG A 230 8.64 -15.91 -12.22
C ARG A 230 8.67 -16.17 -10.72
N ARG A 231 7.56 -16.66 -10.15
CA ARG A 231 7.47 -17.09 -8.76
C ARG A 231 8.41 -18.26 -8.51
N ALA A 232 8.41 -19.30 -9.36
CA ALA A 232 9.34 -20.42 -9.23
C ALA A 232 10.81 -19.95 -9.27
N ALA A 233 11.16 -19.01 -10.15
CA ALA A 233 12.49 -18.41 -10.20
C ALA A 233 12.84 -17.63 -8.93
N LEU A 234 11.89 -16.89 -8.34
CA LEU A 234 12.07 -16.23 -7.04
C LEU A 234 12.39 -17.25 -5.95
N HIS A 235 11.60 -18.32 -5.85
CA HIS A 235 11.80 -19.37 -4.84
C HIS A 235 13.11 -20.14 -5.06
N ALA A 236 13.52 -20.38 -6.30
CA ALA A 236 14.80 -21.02 -6.60
C ALA A 236 16.00 -20.12 -6.26
N ALA A 237 15.85 -18.80 -6.37
CA ALA A 237 16.93 -17.85 -6.14
C ALA A 237 17.28 -17.64 -4.67
N PHE A 238 16.39 -17.95 -3.73
CA PHE A 238 16.63 -17.75 -2.30
C PHE A 238 16.30 -19.00 -1.49
N THR A 239 17.11 -19.26 -0.47
CA THR A 239 16.76 -20.20 0.59
C THR A 239 16.41 -19.38 1.84
N PRO A 240 15.12 -19.02 2.05
CA PRO A 240 14.75 -18.27 3.23
C PRO A 240 15.05 -19.10 4.49
N PRO A 241 15.29 -18.44 5.64
CA PRO A 241 15.45 -19.16 6.89
C PRO A 241 14.17 -19.97 7.16
N SER A 242 14.30 -21.29 7.25
CA SER A 242 13.17 -22.15 7.57
C SER A 242 12.66 -21.85 8.99
N THR A 243 11.34 -21.78 9.15
CA THR A 243 10.68 -22.00 10.45
C THR A 243 10.89 -23.47 10.80
N SER A 244 12.08 -23.83 11.30
CA SER A 244 12.35 -25.22 11.67
C SER A 244 11.51 -25.58 12.88
N THR A 245 10.41 -26.31 12.68
CA THR A 245 9.87 -27.21 13.70
C THR A 245 10.98 -28.21 14.00
N THR A 246 11.55 -28.13 15.20
CA THR A 246 12.59 -29.05 15.67
C THR A 246 11.99 -30.45 15.76
N SER A 247 12.10 -31.26 14.70
CA SER A 247 12.03 -32.71 14.87
C SER A 247 13.36 -33.15 15.47
N ALA A 248 13.37 -33.34 16.79
CA ALA A 248 14.47 -33.98 17.47
C ALA A 248 14.50 -35.46 17.07
N LEU A 249 15.55 -35.88 16.37
CA LEU A 249 15.90 -37.30 16.29
C LEU A 249 16.36 -37.76 17.69
N PRO A 250 15.96 -38.95 18.17
CA PRO A 250 16.36 -39.42 19.49
C PRO A 250 17.88 -39.67 19.54
N GLY A 251 18.57 -39.04 20.49
CA GLY A 251 19.89 -39.50 20.94
C GLY A 251 21.12 -38.67 20.55
N GLN A 252 21.00 -37.45 20.05
CA GLN A 252 22.15 -36.54 19.94
C GLN A 252 22.15 -35.45 21.03
N PRO A 253 23.30 -35.16 21.67
CA PRO A 253 23.38 -34.09 22.67
C PRO A 253 23.17 -32.72 22.00
N PRO A 254 22.57 -31.75 22.71
CA PRO A 254 22.32 -30.42 22.17
C PRO A 254 23.65 -29.75 21.81
N ARG A 255 23.87 -29.52 20.52
CA ARG A 255 24.91 -28.60 20.06
C ARG A 255 24.50 -27.19 20.49
N SER A 256 25.48 -26.40 20.93
CA SER A 256 25.35 -24.99 21.33
C SER A 256 24.43 -24.21 20.37
N PRO A 257 23.58 -23.29 20.87
CA PRO A 257 22.66 -22.55 20.01
C PRO A 257 23.47 -21.73 19.00
N ARG A 258 23.51 -22.19 17.75
CA ARG A 258 23.78 -21.28 16.64
C ARG A 258 22.67 -20.25 16.70
N GLN A 259 23.01 -18.99 17.00
CA GLN A 259 22.07 -17.86 16.97
C GLN A 259 21.27 -17.96 15.67
N GLN A 260 19.97 -18.28 15.75
CA GLN A 260 19.09 -18.27 14.59
C GLN A 260 19.08 -16.82 14.08
N LEU A 261 19.57 -16.63 12.85
CA LEU A 261 19.51 -15.34 12.18
C LEU A 261 18.04 -14.89 12.08
N PRO A 262 17.74 -13.60 12.33
CA PRO A 262 16.36 -13.11 12.37
C PRO A 262 15.66 -13.25 11.01
N GLN A 263 14.38 -13.66 11.03
CA GLN A 263 13.52 -13.97 9.86
C GLN A 263 13.03 -12.72 9.09
N ARG A 264 13.91 -11.73 8.89
CA ARG A 264 13.58 -10.45 8.22
C ARG A 264 13.49 -10.55 6.68
N PHE A 265 13.43 -11.77 6.17
CA PHE A 265 13.20 -12.06 4.77
C PHE A 265 12.29 -13.28 4.63
N GLN A 266 11.15 -13.09 3.98
CA GLN A 266 10.14 -14.13 3.76
C GLN A 266 9.59 -14.02 2.33
N PHE A 267 9.02 -15.11 1.83
CA PHE A 267 8.11 -15.02 0.68
C PHE A 267 6.73 -14.60 1.16
N VAL A 268 5.97 -13.93 0.31
CA VAL A 268 4.57 -13.63 0.60
C VAL A 268 3.79 -14.92 0.89
N GLN A 269 2.94 -14.86 1.92
CA GLN A 269 2.01 -15.94 2.21
C GLN A 269 0.83 -15.90 1.24
N GLY A 270 0.24 -17.06 0.98
CA GLY A 270 -0.89 -17.16 0.07
C GLY A 270 -1.22 -18.59 -0.31
N GLN A 271 -2.25 -18.72 -1.15
CA GLN A 271 -2.71 -19.99 -1.68
C GLN A 271 -3.16 -19.83 -3.13
N ASP A 272 -2.87 -20.82 -3.98
CA ASP A 272 -3.40 -20.88 -5.33
C ASP A 272 -4.86 -21.37 -5.30
N VAL A 273 -5.75 -20.64 -5.95
CA VAL A 273 -7.18 -20.93 -6.01
C VAL A 273 -7.58 -21.20 -7.46
N SER A 274 -8.20 -22.36 -7.69
CA SER A 274 -8.80 -22.69 -8.99
C SER A 274 -10.23 -22.15 -9.08
N PHE A 275 -10.55 -21.50 -10.19
CA PHE A 275 -11.86 -20.92 -10.53
C PHE A 275 -12.53 -21.65 -11.69
N SER A 276 -11.98 -22.79 -12.14
CA SER A 276 -12.51 -23.61 -13.23
C SER A 276 -13.91 -24.19 -12.91
N LEU A 277 -14.64 -24.53 -13.97
CA LEU A 277 -15.94 -25.22 -13.90
C LEU A 277 -15.66 -26.72 -13.95
N HIS A 278 -15.43 -27.37 -12.81
CA HIS A 278 -15.69 -28.81 -12.72
C HIS A 278 -16.98 -28.96 -11.92
N GLU A 279 -18.09 -29.20 -12.63
CA GLU A 279 -19.12 -30.10 -12.12
C GLU A 279 -18.47 -31.48 -12.21
N ASP A 280 -17.94 -31.98 -11.10
CA ASP A 280 -17.46 -33.35 -11.05
C ASP A 280 -18.69 -34.26 -11.08
N PRO A 281 -18.85 -35.17 -12.06
CA PRO A 281 -19.98 -36.10 -12.07
C PRO A 281 -19.88 -37.16 -10.95
N ASP A 282 -18.71 -37.28 -10.31
CA ASP A 282 -18.36 -38.30 -9.32
C ASP A 282 -18.15 -37.74 -7.90
N THR A 283 -18.59 -36.50 -7.59
CA THR A 283 -18.62 -36.04 -6.19
C THR A 283 -19.60 -36.89 -5.38
N ASP A 284 -19.04 -37.67 -4.46
CA ASP A 284 -19.73 -38.51 -3.47
C ASP A 284 -20.90 -37.74 -2.84
N GLU A 285 -22.11 -38.29 -2.88
CA GLU A 285 -23.35 -37.64 -2.38
C GLU A 285 -23.33 -37.36 -0.85
N ASN A 286 -22.24 -37.72 -0.17
CA ASN A 286 -22.02 -37.55 1.26
C ASN A 286 -21.00 -36.45 1.63
N GLU A 287 -20.35 -35.78 0.66
CA GLU A 287 -19.55 -34.59 0.96
C GLU A 287 -20.41 -33.31 0.84
N ASP A 288 -20.39 -32.46 1.87
CA ASP A 288 -21.10 -31.18 1.86
C ASP A 288 -20.65 -30.33 0.64
N PRO A 289 -21.52 -30.10 -0.37
CA PRO A 289 -21.17 -29.38 -1.60
C PRO A 289 -20.73 -27.93 -1.37
N LEU A 290 -20.95 -27.40 -0.16
CA LEU A 290 -20.55 -26.06 0.27
C LEU A 290 -19.15 -26.00 0.89
N SER A 291 -18.41 -27.12 1.03
CA SER A 291 -17.16 -27.12 1.79
C SER A 291 -15.94 -26.56 1.03
N ASN A 292 -15.86 -26.73 -0.30
CA ASN A 292 -14.67 -26.44 -1.12
C ASN A 292 -14.89 -25.52 -2.34
N SER A 293 -15.92 -24.67 -2.35
CA SER A 293 -16.12 -23.74 -3.48
C SER A 293 -14.97 -22.71 -3.61
N PRO A 294 -14.59 -22.28 -4.83
CA PRO A 294 -13.56 -21.26 -5.04
C PRO A 294 -13.85 -19.94 -4.29
N ALA A 295 -15.14 -19.61 -4.12
CA ALA A 295 -15.57 -18.45 -3.36
C ALA A 295 -15.29 -18.60 -1.86
N LYS A 296 -15.53 -19.79 -1.29
CA LYS A 296 -15.24 -20.08 0.11
C LYS A 296 -13.73 -20.14 0.36
N LEU A 297 -12.97 -20.77 -0.53
CA LEU A 297 -11.51 -20.77 -0.43
C LEU A 297 -10.93 -19.35 -0.47
N LEU A 298 -11.39 -18.53 -1.42
CA LEU A 298 -11.00 -17.13 -1.51
C LEU A 298 -11.39 -16.33 -0.26
N GLN A 299 -12.56 -16.59 0.32
CA GLN A 299 -13.00 -15.99 1.58
C GLN A 299 -12.10 -16.41 2.75
N ASN A 300 -11.73 -17.69 2.84
CA ASN A 300 -10.86 -18.21 3.90
C ASN A 300 -9.46 -17.60 3.82
N VAL A 301 -8.88 -17.53 2.62
CA VAL A 301 -7.55 -16.93 2.41
C VAL A 301 -7.59 -15.42 2.68
N LEU A 302 -8.68 -14.74 2.30
CA LEU A 302 -8.87 -13.32 2.62
C LEU A 302 -8.99 -13.10 4.13
N GLN A 303 -9.72 -13.97 4.82
CA GLN A 303 -9.86 -13.90 6.28
C GLN A 303 -8.50 -14.10 6.96
N ALA A 304 -7.78 -15.15 6.59
CA ALA A 304 -6.46 -15.44 7.14
C ALA A 304 -5.44 -14.30 6.90
N ALA A 305 -5.52 -13.62 5.75
CA ALA A 305 -4.72 -12.43 5.49
C ALA A 305 -5.06 -11.27 6.43
N VAL A 306 -6.35 -11.03 6.67
CA VAL A 306 -6.84 -9.97 7.56
C VAL A 306 -6.49 -10.26 9.02
N ASP A 307 -6.60 -11.52 9.45
CA ASP A 307 -6.24 -11.97 10.80
C ASP A 307 -4.72 -11.85 11.04
N ALA A 308 -3.94 -11.92 9.96
CA ALA A 308 -2.49 -11.65 9.96
C ALA A 308 -2.14 -10.17 9.71
N ASP A 309 -3.04 -9.23 10.01
CA ASP A 309 -2.83 -7.77 9.90
C ASP A 309 -2.46 -7.27 8.48
N CYS A 310 -2.86 -7.98 7.41
CA CYS A 310 -2.66 -7.55 6.02
C CYS A 310 -3.89 -6.81 5.45
N GLU A 311 -3.70 -5.86 4.52
CA GLU A 311 -4.80 -5.05 3.93
C GLU A 311 -5.88 -5.87 3.19
N GLY A 312 -5.57 -7.11 2.84
CA GLY A 312 -6.42 -8.02 2.07
C GLY A 312 -5.59 -8.94 1.17
N LEU A 313 -6.01 -9.11 -0.09
CA LEU A 313 -5.33 -10.00 -1.04
C LEU A 313 -4.87 -9.31 -2.33
N MET A 314 -3.74 -9.79 -2.85
CA MET A 314 -3.34 -9.66 -4.24
C MET A 314 -3.70 -10.96 -4.96
N VAL A 315 -4.61 -10.89 -5.93
CA VAL A 315 -5.00 -12.06 -6.74
C VAL A 315 -4.33 -11.96 -8.11
N LYS A 316 -3.47 -12.92 -8.44
CA LYS A 316 -2.61 -12.89 -9.64
C LYS A 316 -2.87 -14.10 -10.53
N ALA A 317 -3.29 -13.88 -11.76
CA ALA A 317 -3.39 -14.95 -12.76
C ALA A 317 -2.01 -15.60 -12.98
N LEU A 318 -1.93 -16.93 -12.89
CA LEU A 318 -0.66 -17.67 -12.90
C LEU A 318 0.02 -17.70 -14.28
N ASP A 319 -0.77 -17.69 -15.34
CA ASP A 319 -0.38 -17.84 -16.74
C ASP A 319 0.00 -16.51 -17.42
N GLU A 320 -0.19 -15.38 -16.75
CA GLU A 320 -0.02 -14.06 -17.35
C GLU A 320 1.37 -13.43 -17.12
N PRO A 321 1.91 -12.71 -18.14
CA PRO A 321 3.19 -12.02 -18.02
C PRO A 321 3.12 -10.78 -17.13
N TYR A 322 4.29 -10.32 -16.70
CA TYR A 322 4.42 -9.04 -16.02
C TYR A 322 4.26 -7.91 -17.04
N LYS A 323 3.49 -6.86 -16.69
CA LYS A 323 3.25 -5.71 -17.58
C LYS A 323 3.76 -4.44 -16.88
N PRO A 324 5.05 -4.07 -17.07
CA PRO A 324 5.65 -2.94 -16.37
C PRO A 324 4.88 -1.64 -16.60
N GLY A 325 4.66 -0.88 -15.52
CA GLY A 325 3.98 0.43 -15.56
C GLY A 325 2.48 0.39 -15.90
N CYS A 326 1.90 -0.81 -16.07
CA CYS A 326 0.51 -0.99 -16.44
C CYS A 326 -0.33 -1.38 -15.22
N ARG A 327 -1.58 -0.89 -15.20
CA ARG A 327 -2.63 -1.46 -14.36
C ARG A 327 -3.36 -2.52 -15.15
N THR A 328 -3.42 -3.73 -14.64
CA THR A 328 -3.95 -4.88 -15.39
C THR A 328 -5.11 -5.53 -14.65
N HIS A 329 -5.93 -6.28 -15.38
CA HIS A 329 -6.95 -7.17 -14.81
C HIS A 329 -6.39 -8.55 -14.41
N THR A 330 -5.11 -8.79 -14.68
CA THR A 330 -4.40 -10.03 -14.33
C THR A 330 -3.92 -10.01 -12.89
N TRP A 331 -3.71 -8.81 -12.33
CA TRP A 331 -3.48 -8.59 -10.90
C TRP A 331 -4.67 -7.82 -10.35
N LEU A 332 -5.36 -8.39 -9.37
CA LEU A 332 -6.45 -7.74 -8.66
C LEU A 332 -6.00 -7.44 -7.24
N LYS A 333 -6.49 -6.33 -6.69
CA LYS A 333 -6.33 -6.03 -5.27
C LYS A 333 -7.69 -6.05 -4.61
N VAL A 334 -7.79 -6.89 -3.59
CA VAL A 334 -8.97 -7.09 -2.76
C VAL A 334 -8.64 -6.48 -1.42
N LYS A 335 -9.46 -5.54 -0.96
CA LYS A 335 -9.31 -4.92 0.35
C LYS A 335 -10.38 -5.46 1.28
N ARG A 336 -10.10 -5.43 2.57
CA ARG A 336 -11.07 -5.82 3.60
C ARG A 336 -12.38 -5.03 3.53
N ASP A 337 -12.36 -3.79 3.05
CA ASP A 337 -13.52 -2.91 2.82
C ASP A 337 -14.70 -3.56 2.05
N TYR A 338 -14.51 -4.75 1.47
CA TYR A 338 -15.50 -5.48 0.69
C TYR A 338 -16.12 -6.70 1.39
N LEU A 339 -15.67 -7.02 2.61
CA LEU A 339 -16.36 -7.99 3.45
C LEU A 339 -17.60 -7.32 4.05
N PRO A 340 -18.79 -7.97 4.03
CA PRO A 340 -19.91 -7.48 4.82
C PRO A 340 -19.46 -7.40 6.28
N ALA A 341 -19.73 -6.27 6.94
CA ALA A 341 -19.38 -6.08 8.33
C ALA A 341 -20.14 -7.10 9.18
N THR A 342 -19.53 -8.25 9.46
CA THR A 342 -19.97 -9.09 10.56
C THR A 342 -19.38 -8.50 11.84
N PRO A 343 -20.16 -8.43 12.94
CA PRO A 343 -19.68 -7.89 14.22
C PRO A 343 -18.41 -8.57 14.75
N SER A 344 -18.10 -9.79 14.30
CA SER A 344 -16.93 -10.57 14.71
C SER A 344 -15.68 -10.37 13.85
N MET A 345 -15.74 -9.59 12.75
CA MET A 345 -14.61 -9.40 11.82
C MET A 345 -14.05 -7.97 11.81
N ALA A 346 -14.42 -7.14 12.77
CA ALA A 346 -13.87 -5.81 12.92
C ALA A 346 -12.43 -5.87 13.46
N SER A 347 -11.49 -6.55 12.78
CA SER A 347 -10.07 -6.38 13.12
C SER A 347 -9.73 -4.89 12.98
N GLY A 348 -8.84 -4.36 13.81
CA GLY A 348 -8.67 -2.94 14.06
C GLY A 348 -8.18 -2.05 12.92
N MET A 349 -8.12 -2.56 11.69
CA MET A 349 -7.37 -1.94 10.60
C MET A 349 -8.16 -0.96 9.71
N PHE A 350 -9.50 -1.02 9.69
CA PHE A 350 -10.33 -0.16 8.84
C PHE A 350 -11.62 0.33 9.52
N LEU A 351 -12.00 1.59 9.27
CA LEU A 351 -13.22 2.22 9.77
C LEU A 351 -14.45 1.62 9.05
N PRO A 352 -15.33 0.87 9.75
CA PRO A 352 -16.47 0.22 9.12
C PRO A 352 -17.54 1.24 8.67
N ASP A 353 -17.69 2.33 9.42
CA ASP A 353 -18.72 3.34 9.20
C ASP A 353 -18.20 4.60 8.51
N SER A 354 -19.06 5.26 7.74
CA SER A 354 -18.84 6.64 7.32
C SER A 354 -19.03 7.60 8.49
N LEU A 355 -18.29 8.71 8.47
CA LEU A 355 -18.40 9.79 9.44
C LEU A 355 -19.20 10.93 8.85
N ASP A 356 -20.02 11.58 9.67
CA ASP A 356 -20.77 12.76 9.28
C ASP A 356 -20.05 14.00 9.82
N LEU A 357 -19.31 14.70 8.98
CA LEU A 357 -18.36 15.74 9.39
C LEU A 357 -18.71 17.11 8.81
N VAL A 358 -18.35 18.18 9.52
CA VAL A 358 -18.65 19.55 9.12
C VAL A 358 -17.47 20.16 8.37
N PRO A 359 -17.63 20.65 7.13
CA PRO A 359 -16.61 21.44 6.45
C PRO A 359 -16.56 22.85 7.05
N ILE A 360 -15.49 23.16 7.79
CA ILE A 360 -15.34 24.46 8.48
C ILE A 360 -14.31 25.38 7.84
N ALA A 361 -13.54 24.87 6.88
CA ALA A 361 -12.52 25.67 6.18
C ALA A 361 -12.16 25.05 4.82
N ALA A 362 -11.44 25.79 3.97
CA ALA A 362 -10.94 25.28 2.70
C ALA A 362 -9.54 25.77 2.32
N PHE A 363 -8.95 25.04 1.38
CA PHE A 363 -7.70 25.35 0.71
C PHE A 363 -8.01 25.64 -0.76
N ARG A 364 -7.57 26.79 -1.26
CA ARG A 364 -7.76 27.18 -2.66
C ARG A 364 -7.02 26.20 -3.57
N GLY A 365 -7.71 25.78 -4.62
CA GLY A 365 -7.16 24.80 -5.54
C GLY A 365 -5.97 25.36 -6.31
N LYS A 366 -5.16 24.45 -6.86
CA LYS A 366 -4.00 24.78 -7.69
C LYS A 366 -4.10 24.07 -9.04
N GLY A 367 -3.48 24.63 -10.07
CA GLY A 367 -3.50 24.05 -11.42
C GLY A 367 -4.93 24.01 -11.98
N ARG A 368 -5.40 22.82 -12.40
CA ARG A 368 -6.75 22.64 -12.97
C ARG A 368 -7.88 23.07 -12.03
N ARG A 369 -7.65 23.04 -10.72
CA ARG A 369 -8.63 23.44 -9.69
C ARG A 369 -8.45 24.89 -9.20
N ALA A 370 -7.68 25.73 -9.90
CA ALA A 370 -7.36 27.08 -9.42
C ALA A 370 -8.58 28.00 -9.20
N HIS A 371 -9.72 27.70 -9.81
CA HIS A 371 -10.96 28.47 -9.73
C HIS A 371 -11.97 27.93 -8.69
N VAL A 372 -11.58 26.92 -7.90
CA VAL A 372 -12.43 26.29 -6.88
C VAL A 372 -11.64 26.06 -5.59
N PHE A 373 -12.31 25.66 -4.52
CA PHE A 373 -11.65 25.08 -3.36
C PHE A 373 -11.14 23.67 -3.72
N GLY A 374 -9.84 23.44 -3.52
CA GLY A 374 -9.18 22.19 -3.90
C GLY A 374 -9.34 21.08 -2.87
N SER A 375 -9.50 21.45 -1.60
CA SER A 375 -9.75 20.56 -0.47
C SER A 375 -10.38 21.33 0.69
N PHE A 376 -11.03 20.61 1.60
CA PHE A 376 -11.80 21.14 2.72
C PHE A 376 -11.25 20.58 4.04
N LEU A 377 -11.21 21.41 5.08
CA LEU A 377 -10.91 21.01 6.45
C LEU A 377 -12.22 20.61 7.13
N LEU A 378 -12.23 19.41 7.69
CA LEU A 378 -13.41 18.79 8.31
C LEU A 378 -13.26 18.77 9.83
N ALA A 379 -14.38 18.90 10.52
CA ALA A 379 -14.45 18.86 11.98
C ALA A 379 -15.60 17.96 12.49
N CYS A 380 -15.35 17.40 13.68
CA CYS A 380 -16.38 16.86 14.57
C CYS A 380 -17.04 18.00 15.35
N TYR A 381 -18.21 17.74 15.94
CA TYR A 381 -18.88 18.69 16.83
C TYR A 381 -19.02 18.09 18.22
N ASP A 382 -18.48 18.76 19.23
CA ASP A 382 -18.66 18.37 20.63
C ASP A 382 -19.87 19.10 21.23
N PRO A 383 -20.98 18.41 21.54
CA PRO A 383 -22.17 19.04 22.09
C PRO A 383 -21.96 19.60 23.51
N THR A 384 -20.92 19.15 24.23
CA THR A 384 -20.63 19.56 25.61
C THR A 384 -19.94 20.92 25.63
N THR A 385 -18.90 21.07 24.82
CA THR A 385 -18.11 22.32 24.72
C THR A 385 -18.65 23.28 23.66
N GLN A 386 -19.52 22.80 22.77
CA GLN A 386 -20.02 23.50 21.59
C GLN A 386 -18.90 23.91 20.62
N LEU A 387 -17.79 23.17 20.63
CA LEU A 387 -16.64 23.40 19.77
C LEU A 387 -16.64 22.44 18.59
N PHE A 388 -16.05 22.91 17.48
CA PHE A 388 -15.74 22.12 16.31
C PHE A 388 -14.27 21.71 16.35
N HIS A 389 -13.99 20.42 16.50
CA HIS A 389 -12.62 19.90 16.56
C HIS A 389 -12.20 19.32 15.21
N THR A 390 -11.09 19.82 14.66
CA THR A 390 -10.58 19.37 13.36
C THR A 390 -10.15 17.91 13.36
N VAL A 391 -10.46 17.16 12.29
CA VAL A 391 -10.16 15.71 12.17
C VAL A 391 -9.50 15.32 10.84
N GLY A 392 -9.56 16.15 9.80
CA GLY A 392 -8.97 15.77 8.52
C GLY A 392 -9.20 16.75 7.38
N LYS A 393 -8.47 16.53 6.28
CA LYS A 393 -8.68 17.24 5.02
C LYS A 393 -9.25 16.29 3.98
N VAL A 394 -10.27 16.72 3.23
CA VAL A 394 -10.81 15.98 2.09
C VAL A 394 -10.63 16.76 0.80
N GLY A 395 -10.05 16.12 -0.22
CA GLY A 395 -9.88 16.71 -1.56
C GLY A 395 -10.28 15.76 -2.70
N SER A 396 -10.88 14.62 -2.36
CA SER A 396 -11.26 13.55 -3.29
C SER A 396 -12.68 13.05 -2.97
N GLY A 397 -13.33 12.42 -3.95
CA GLY A 397 -14.74 12.00 -3.85
C GLY A 397 -15.72 12.92 -4.60
N PHE A 398 -15.25 14.07 -5.07
CA PHE A 398 -16.06 15.01 -5.86
C PHE A 398 -15.94 14.76 -7.35
N THR A 399 -17.05 14.89 -8.08
CA THR A 399 -16.99 15.18 -9.52
C THR A 399 -16.56 16.62 -9.73
N ASP A 400 -16.06 16.98 -10.92
CA ASP A 400 -15.66 18.37 -11.20
C ASP A 400 -16.86 19.32 -11.15
N VAL A 401 -18.05 18.84 -11.53
CA VAL A 401 -19.31 19.59 -11.44
C VAL A 401 -19.71 19.83 -9.98
N ASP A 402 -19.69 18.78 -9.16
CA ASP A 402 -20.04 18.89 -7.73
C ASP A 402 -19.06 19.80 -7.00
N LEU A 403 -17.76 19.69 -7.29
CA LEU A 403 -16.75 20.51 -6.64
C LEU A 403 -16.92 22.00 -6.97
N ALA A 404 -17.26 22.33 -8.21
CA ALA A 404 -17.56 23.70 -8.61
C ALA A 404 -18.82 24.22 -7.92
N ALA A 405 -19.89 23.43 -7.87
CA ALA A 405 -21.14 23.80 -7.21
C ALA A 405 -20.97 23.98 -5.68
N ILE A 406 -20.24 23.07 -5.03
CA ILE A 406 -19.91 23.15 -3.61
C ILE A 406 -19.04 24.38 -3.34
N SER A 407 -18.01 24.62 -4.16
CA SER A 407 -17.12 25.77 -3.94
C SER A 407 -17.87 27.08 -4.06
N LYS A 408 -18.73 27.23 -5.07
CA LYS A 408 -19.58 28.41 -5.22
C LYS A 408 -20.47 28.62 -4.00
N ARG A 409 -21.10 27.55 -3.51
CA ARG A 409 -22.03 27.61 -2.38
C ARG A 409 -21.35 27.94 -1.05
N LEU A 410 -20.14 27.43 -0.83
CA LEU A 410 -19.38 27.71 0.39
C LEU A 410 -18.60 29.04 0.31
N GLU A 411 -18.33 29.59 -0.87
CA GLU A 411 -17.72 30.93 -0.98
C GLU A 411 -18.63 31.99 -0.32
N ASP A 412 -19.96 31.81 -0.40
CA ASP A 412 -20.95 32.69 0.24
C ASP A 412 -20.96 32.59 1.78
N THR A 413 -20.34 31.56 2.37
CA THR A 413 -20.26 31.37 3.82
C THR A 413 -18.88 31.68 4.38
N VAL A 414 -17.98 32.26 3.58
CA VAL A 414 -16.61 32.58 4.01
C VAL A 414 -16.61 33.65 5.11
N VAL A 415 -15.90 33.37 6.20
CA VAL A 415 -15.67 34.31 7.30
C VAL A 415 -14.24 34.83 7.29
N ALA A 416 -14.07 36.09 7.72
CA ALA A 416 -12.79 36.79 7.62
C ALA A 416 -11.70 36.27 8.57
N VAL A 417 -12.11 35.73 9.72
CA VAL A 417 -11.21 35.22 10.76
C VAL A 417 -11.73 33.89 11.28
N LYS A 418 -10.84 33.06 11.82
CA LYS A 418 -11.20 31.78 12.46
C LYS A 418 -12.20 32.04 13.60
N PRO A 419 -13.42 31.48 13.56
CA PRO A 419 -14.36 31.52 14.68
C PRO A 419 -13.77 30.94 15.98
N LEU A 420 -14.25 31.43 17.12
CA LEU A 420 -13.75 31.02 18.45
C LEU A 420 -14.13 29.58 18.78
N GLU A 421 -15.28 29.15 18.27
CA GLU A 421 -15.80 27.79 18.38
C GLU A 421 -14.98 26.76 17.59
N TYR A 422 -14.01 27.17 16.76
CA TYR A 422 -13.20 26.25 15.97
C TYR A 422 -11.88 25.95 16.67
N ASP A 423 -11.77 24.75 17.23
CA ASP A 423 -10.53 24.24 17.74
C ASP A 423 -9.73 23.57 16.61
N ALA A 424 -8.78 24.31 16.08
CA ALA A 424 -7.92 23.92 14.99
C ALA A 424 -6.46 24.21 15.36
N SER A 425 -5.58 23.27 15.05
CA SER A 425 -4.16 23.37 15.39
C SER A 425 -3.44 24.46 14.59
N GLU A 426 -2.50 25.14 15.24
CA GLU A 426 -1.65 26.18 14.64
C GLU A 426 -0.57 25.65 13.67
N VAL A 427 -0.57 24.35 13.38
CA VAL A 427 0.43 23.73 12.49
C VAL A 427 0.32 24.30 11.07
N LYS A 428 1.36 25.02 10.63
CA LYS A 428 1.43 25.70 9.31
C LYS A 428 1.01 24.85 8.11
N SER A 429 1.30 23.55 8.10
CA SER A 429 0.97 22.65 6.98
C SER A 429 -0.55 22.40 6.80
N ILE A 430 -1.36 22.76 7.80
CA ILE A 430 -2.81 22.56 7.79
C ILE A 430 -3.61 23.84 7.94
N GLN A 431 -2.97 25.00 7.93
CA GLN A 431 -3.65 26.29 7.96
C GLN A 431 -4.45 26.50 6.67
N PRO A 432 -5.78 26.65 6.75
CA PRO A 432 -6.63 26.85 5.58
C PRO A 432 -6.43 28.24 4.98
N ASP A 433 -6.83 28.39 3.72
CA ASP A 433 -6.82 29.69 3.04
C ASP A 433 -8.06 30.53 3.39
N VAL A 434 -9.18 29.87 3.70
CA VAL A 434 -10.44 30.50 4.12
C VAL A 434 -11.14 29.65 5.18
N TRP A 435 -11.90 30.31 6.04
CA TRP A 435 -12.80 29.70 7.02
C TRP A 435 -14.25 29.88 6.56
N PHE A 436 -15.15 28.98 6.96
CA PHE A 436 -16.58 29.05 6.64
C PHE A 436 -17.41 29.18 7.91
N GLU A 437 -18.64 29.69 7.81
CA GLU A 437 -19.69 29.37 8.78
C GLU A 437 -20.09 27.88 8.65
N PRO A 438 -20.43 27.19 9.75
CA PRO A 438 -20.74 25.77 9.72
C PRO A 438 -22.20 25.59 9.27
N THR A 439 -22.42 25.38 7.98
CA THR A 439 -23.77 25.32 7.39
C THR A 439 -24.20 23.93 6.92
N GLU A 440 -23.26 23.00 6.76
CA GLU A 440 -23.51 21.69 6.15
C GLU A 440 -22.86 20.55 6.93
N VAL A 441 -23.39 19.34 6.76
CA VAL A 441 -22.78 18.09 7.22
C VAL A 441 -22.49 17.22 6.01
N TRP A 442 -21.31 16.62 5.95
CA TRP A 442 -20.87 15.78 4.84
C TRP A 442 -20.63 14.35 5.31
N GLU A 443 -21.11 13.39 4.52
CA GLU A 443 -20.78 11.99 4.70
C GLU A 443 -19.40 11.71 4.12
N ILE A 444 -18.49 11.26 4.96
CA ILE A 444 -17.07 11.05 4.66
C ILE A 444 -16.71 9.60 4.95
N ARG A 445 -16.15 8.92 3.94
CA ARG A 445 -15.53 7.61 4.14
C ARG A 445 -14.03 7.76 4.31
N ALA A 446 -13.46 7.13 5.32
CA ALA A 446 -12.02 7.03 5.53
C ALA A 446 -11.62 5.56 5.63
N ALA A 447 -10.35 5.28 5.34
CA ALA A 447 -9.81 3.93 5.52
C ALA A 447 -9.65 3.61 7.01
N GLN A 448 -9.10 4.51 7.82
CA GLN A 448 -8.85 4.30 9.25
C GLN A 448 -8.71 5.64 9.99
N LEU A 449 -8.84 5.60 11.32
CA LEU A 449 -8.44 6.67 12.23
C LEU A 449 -6.98 6.45 12.68
N THR A 450 -6.25 7.55 12.87
CA THR A 450 -4.83 7.53 13.26
C THR A 450 -4.56 8.66 14.25
N LYS A 451 -3.64 8.45 15.21
CA LYS A 451 -3.19 9.55 16.06
C LYS A 451 -2.51 10.62 15.21
N SER A 452 -2.84 11.88 15.50
CA SER A 452 -2.39 13.04 14.73
C SER A 452 -2.03 14.19 15.66
N VAL A 453 -0.82 14.72 15.49
CA VAL A 453 -0.40 15.98 16.12
C VAL A 453 -0.92 17.22 15.37
N LYS A 454 -1.60 17.01 14.24
CA LYS A 454 -2.13 18.09 13.40
C LYS A 454 -3.60 18.38 13.69
N TYR A 455 -4.33 17.42 14.24
CA TYR A 455 -5.77 17.50 14.39
C TYR A 455 -6.11 17.39 15.87
N THR A 456 -7.24 17.98 16.25
CA THR A 456 -7.64 18.22 17.64
C THR A 456 -8.74 17.26 18.09
N ALA A 457 -9.54 16.74 17.16
CA ALA A 457 -10.65 15.85 17.48
C ALA A 457 -10.22 14.64 18.30
N GLY A 458 -10.94 14.34 19.37
CA GLY A 458 -10.71 13.20 20.25
C GLY A 458 -9.52 13.33 21.21
N SER A 459 -8.80 14.46 21.23
CA SER A 459 -7.58 14.60 22.07
C SER A 459 -7.87 14.43 23.56
N THR A 460 -9.01 14.95 24.03
CA THR A 460 -9.45 14.86 25.43
C THR A 460 -9.69 13.43 25.91
N TYR A 461 -10.08 12.53 24.99
CA TYR A 461 -10.34 11.12 25.28
C TYR A 461 -9.07 10.26 25.19
N LEU A 462 -8.07 10.70 24.41
CA LEU A 462 -6.80 9.99 24.27
C LEU A 462 -5.81 10.30 25.41
N ASP A 463 -5.95 11.45 26.05
CA ASP A 463 -5.09 11.90 27.15
C ASP A 463 -5.62 11.54 28.55
N ALA A 464 -6.75 10.82 28.65
CA ALA A 464 -7.29 10.37 29.93
C ALA A 464 -6.40 9.25 30.53
N PRO A 465 -5.94 9.37 31.79
CA PRO A 465 -5.16 8.32 32.43
C PRO A 465 -5.99 7.04 32.56
N SER A 466 -5.39 5.90 32.20
CA SER A 466 -5.98 4.57 32.40
C SER A 466 -6.48 4.42 33.83
N PRO A 467 -7.65 3.79 34.08
CA PRO A 467 -8.12 3.55 35.44
C PRO A 467 -7.06 2.74 36.20
N PRO A 468 -6.73 3.12 37.46
CA PRO A 468 -5.81 2.33 38.25
C PRO A 468 -6.40 0.94 38.49
N PRO A 469 -5.56 -0.11 38.53
CA PRO A 469 -6.03 -1.44 38.94
C PRO A 469 -6.66 -1.37 40.34
N PRO A 470 -7.67 -2.20 40.64
CA PRO A 470 -8.38 -2.15 41.91
C PRO A 470 -7.39 -2.27 43.07
N SER A 471 -7.50 -1.31 43.97
CA SER A 471 -6.60 -0.94 45.07
C SER A 471 -5.99 -2.08 45.87
N THR A 472 -4.68 -1.96 46.16
CA THR A 472 -4.19 -2.21 47.52
C THR A 472 -3.90 -0.84 48.16
N THR A 473 -4.47 -0.64 49.33
CA THR A 473 -4.50 0.56 50.16
C THR A 473 -3.10 1.14 50.43
N SER A 474 -2.93 2.46 50.20
CA SER A 474 -2.20 3.31 51.14
C SER A 474 -2.53 4.79 50.92
N ASN A 475 -2.81 5.46 52.02
CA ASN A 475 -2.97 6.91 52.12
C ASN A 475 -1.63 7.60 51.91
N THR A 476 -1.59 8.65 51.08
CA THR A 476 -0.68 9.79 51.32
C THR A 476 -1.16 11.03 50.57
N SER A 477 -0.90 12.15 51.22
CA SER A 477 -1.51 13.46 51.09
C SER A 477 -1.12 14.21 49.82
N SER A 478 -2.08 15.02 49.37
CA SER A 478 -2.01 15.99 48.28
C SER A 478 -0.78 16.90 48.35
N SER A 479 0.00 16.96 47.27
CA SER A 479 0.82 18.13 46.95
C SER A 479 0.52 18.59 45.53
N ILE A 480 0.03 19.83 45.45
CA ILE A 480 -0.18 20.58 44.22
C ILE A 480 1.22 20.94 43.71
N THR A 481 1.67 20.28 42.65
CA THR A 481 2.84 20.69 41.87
C THR A 481 2.37 21.18 40.50
N SER A 482 2.76 22.41 40.19
CA SER A 482 2.53 23.12 38.94
C SER A 482 3.02 22.28 37.75
N ARG A 483 2.08 21.88 36.87
CA ARG A 483 2.41 21.23 35.58
C ARG A 483 2.93 22.28 34.60
N THR A 484 4.24 22.38 34.48
CA THR A 484 4.94 23.17 33.46
C THR A 484 5.69 22.27 32.46
N ASP A 485 5.06 21.18 32.03
CA ASP A 485 5.54 20.37 30.89
C ASP A 485 4.37 20.11 29.94
N ALA A 486 4.34 20.87 28.85
CA ALA A 486 3.34 20.79 27.79
C ALA A 486 3.55 19.49 26.98
N HIS A 487 2.97 18.39 27.43
CA HIS A 487 2.63 17.29 26.54
C HIS A 487 1.71 17.84 25.45
N LYS A 488 2.19 17.93 24.20
CA LYS A 488 1.36 18.23 23.04
C LYS A 488 0.27 17.16 22.96
N SER A 489 -0.97 17.51 23.30
CA SER A 489 -2.11 16.62 23.12
C SER A 489 -2.19 16.18 21.66
N CYS A 490 -2.40 14.88 21.42
CA CYS A 490 -2.59 14.35 20.08
C CYS A 490 -4.08 14.06 19.86
N GLY A 491 -4.68 14.61 18.80
CA GLY A 491 -6.02 14.22 18.37
C GLY A 491 -5.98 13.07 17.36
N LEU A 492 -7.08 12.88 16.64
CA LEU A 492 -7.28 11.86 15.63
C LEU A 492 -7.32 12.44 14.21
N GLY A 493 -6.87 11.65 13.26
CA GLY A 493 -6.76 12.00 11.84
C GLY A 493 -7.31 10.90 10.92
N LEU A 494 -7.94 11.31 9.82
CA LEU A 494 -8.46 10.40 8.80
C LEU A 494 -7.39 9.96 7.78
N ARG A 495 -7.25 8.64 7.55
CA ARG A 495 -6.46 8.11 6.42
C ARG A 495 -7.36 7.94 5.20
N PHE A 496 -6.94 8.49 4.06
CA PHE A 496 -7.65 8.43 2.76
C PHE A 496 -9.14 8.87 2.79
N PRO A 497 -9.47 10.02 3.39
CA PRO A 497 -10.84 10.52 3.41
C PRO A 497 -11.36 10.81 1.99
N ARG A 498 -12.61 10.42 1.74
CA ARG A 498 -13.35 10.65 0.51
C ARG A 498 -14.73 11.19 0.84
N PHE A 499 -15.10 12.27 0.16
CA PHE A 499 -16.48 12.77 0.17
C PHE A 499 -17.40 11.75 -0.51
N LEU A 500 -18.55 11.49 0.11
CA LEU A 500 -19.62 10.68 -0.47
C LEU A 500 -20.82 11.55 -0.85
N ALA A 501 -21.36 12.30 0.10
CA ALA A 501 -22.56 13.10 -0.09
C ALA A 501 -22.68 14.25 0.92
N VAL A 502 -23.51 15.25 0.59
CA VAL A 502 -23.98 16.25 1.56
C VAL A 502 -25.20 15.67 2.30
N ARG A 503 -25.15 15.63 3.63
CA ARG A 503 -26.22 15.17 4.51
C ARG A 503 -27.20 16.29 4.80
N ARG A 504 -28.15 16.49 3.88
CA ARG A 504 -29.22 17.49 4.03
C ARG A 504 -30.22 17.16 5.14
N ASP A 505 -30.21 15.92 5.60
CA ASP A 505 -31.02 15.40 6.70
C ASP A 505 -30.40 15.65 8.08
N LYS A 506 -29.19 16.24 8.15
CA LYS A 506 -28.48 16.51 9.41
C LYS A 506 -28.15 17.99 9.57
N ALA A 507 -28.40 18.52 10.76
CA ALA A 507 -27.86 19.79 11.22
C ALA A 507 -26.41 19.62 11.70
N VAL A 508 -25.63 20.70 11.72
CA VAL A 508 -24.21 20.67 12.15
C VAL A 508 -24.01 20.15 13.57
N VAL A 509 -24.97 20.40 14.47
CA VAL A 509 -24.95 19.87 15.84
C VAL A 509 -25.18 18.36 15.94
N GLN A 510 -25.59 17.72 14.83
CA GLN A 510 -25.79 16.27 14.69
C GLN A 510 -24.64 15.58 13.93
N ALA A 511 -23.56 16.32 13.67
CA ALA A 511 -22.33 15.74 13.14
C ALA A 511 -21.73 14.75 14.14
N THR A 512 -20.85 13.88 13.65
CA THR A 512 -20.09 12.96 14.48
C THR A 512 -19.36 13.73 15.57
N SER A 513 -19.52 13.28 16.80
CA SER A 513 -18.92 13.89 17.97
C SER A 513 -17.56 13.28 18.31
N ASP A 514 -16.80 13.99 19.15
CA ASP A 514 -15.47 13.58 19.59
C ASP A 514 -15.47 12.24 20.35
N ASP A 515 -16.47 11.99 21.18
CA ASP A 515 -16.64 10.73 21.91
C ASP A 515 -16.92 9.56 20.95
N GLN A 516 -17.77 9.77 19.94
CA GLN A 516 -18.04 8.76 18.91
C GLN A 516 -16.78 8.45 18.11
N LEU A 517 -16.04 9.49 17.71
CA LEU A 517 -14.78 9.34 16.99
C LEU A 517 -13.71 8.61 17.82
N ALA A 518 -13.58 8.97 19.09
CA ALA A 518 -12.66 8.32 20.02
C ALA A 518 -13.06 6.86 20.28
N SER A 519 -14.35 6.58 20.42
CA SER A 519 -14.87 5.21 20.59
C SER A 519 -14.55 4.36 19.37
N LEU A 520 -14.81 4.85 18.16
CA LEU A 520 -14.44 4.16 16.92
C LEU A 520 -12.93 3.88 16.83
N TYR A 521 -12.10 4.82 17.30
CA TYR A 521 -10.65 4.58 17.36
C TYR A 521 -10.29 3.54 18.42
N LEU A 522 -10.83 3.63 19.63
CA LEU A 522 -10.53 2.68 20.71
C LEU A 522 -11.02 1.27 20.39
N ASP A 523 -12.21 1.13 19.80
CA ASP A 523 -12.75 -0.14 19.31
C ASP A 523 -11.83 -0.75 18.24
N SER A 524 -11.27 0.09 17.36
CA SER A 524 -10.25 -0.35 16.42
C SER A 524 -8.95 -0.78 17.11
N GLN A 525 -8.62 -0.28 18.31
CA GLN A 525 -7.43 -0.74 19.04
C GLN A 525 -7.72 -2.00 19.89
N THR A 526 -8.89 -2.09 20.52
CA THR A 526 -9.27 -3.22 21.37
C THR A 526 -9.51 -4.48 20.55
N ASN A 527 -10.08 -4.40 19.35
CA ASN A 527 -10.16 -5.57 18.48
C ASN A 527 -8.78 -6.10 18.02
N ASN A 528 -7.72 -5.30 18.10
CA ASN A 528 -6.35 -5.80 17.94
C ASN A 528 -5.83 -6.50 19.22
N LEU A 529 -6.26 -6.04 20.41
CA LEU A 529 -5.84 -6.59 21.72
C LEU A 529 -6.64 -7.85 22.15
N SER A 530 -7.96 -7.89 21.92
CA SER A 530 -8.81 -9.04 22.25
C SER A 530 -8.43 -10.30 21.47
N THR A 531 -7.99 -10.13 20.22
CA THR A 531 -7.42 -11.20 19.39
C THR A 531 -6.10 -11.74 19.97
N THR A 532 -5.39 -10.93 20.76
CA THR A 532 -4.16 -11.35 21.46
C THR A 532 -4.48 -12.14 22.74
N ILE A 533 -5.53 -11.77 23.48
CA ILE A 533 -5.89 -12.40 24.77
C ILE A 533 -6.66 -13.71 24.58
N ILE A 534 -7.52 -13.82 23.55
CA ILE A 534 -8.25 -15.08 23.29
C ILE A 534 -7.29 -16.22 22.92
N ASN A 535 -6.13 -15.92 22.30
CA ASN A 535 -5.10 -16.92 21.99
C ASN A 535 -4.30 -17.40 23.22
N ASP A 536 -4.33 -16.68 24.34
CA ASP A 536 -3.61 -17.05 25.58
C ASP A 536 -4.46 -17.92 26.52
N ASP A 537 -5.79 -17.82 26.47
CA ASP A 537 -6.70 -18.62 27.29
C ASP A 537 -7.00 -20.01 26.68
N ASP A 538 -6.89 -20.18 25.36
CA ASP A 538 -6.99 -21.49 24.70
C ASP A 538 -5.74 -22.39 24.88
N GLN A 539 -4.69 -21.91 25.58
CA GLN A 539 -3.56 -22.74 26.04
C GLN A 539 -3.68 -23.15 27.53
N ARG A 540 -4.80 -22.86 28.20
CA ARG A 540 -5.01 -23.22 29.61
C ARG A 540 -6.32 -23.96 29.88
N HIS A 541 -6.75 -24.83 28.94
CA HIS A 541 -7.66 -25.93 29.24
C HIS A 541 -7.30 -27.25 28.56
#